data_AF-A0A395GSN5-F1
#
_entry.id   AF-A0A395GSN5-F1
#
_cell.length_a   1.000
_cell.length_b   1.000
_cell.length_c   1.000
_cell.angle_alpha   90.00
_cell.angle_beta   90.00
_cell.angle_gamma   90.00
#
_symmetry.space_group_name_H-M   'P 1'
#
loop_
_entity.id
_entity.type
_entity.pdbx_description
1 polymer ?
#
loop_
_entity_poly.entity_id
_entity_poly.type
_entity_poly.pdbx_seq_one_letter_code
_entity_poly.pdbx_strand_id
1 'polypeptide(L)'
;MVDSTKAIPDSFKDWQDEVNLLGLGTQTIHNIQLKSASRVSREQFLMLRVLWKEHTSSEFLHYVNLNQWLPVAKQMLEGLSSWEKYRQSFSSSIQEGTFAPARHYQLQVSQTEQDDFGGGVVFTPKIHMTRSRTQAAQLPIRQPDFTTTPPRQTNPAFETPRIDDEPDISPRTSSPSPPSRWSTIKPGDEFMYPPTKDEQIVNTALLVFLDSITLHFNLSVGWSLHRMALTAEFTNAKFEARTDGYLSDHSGDIKAIIEVKPMLRQKKKPQILIQESHQIVAGLLTDFRSPITQRRNKPRLIISQDRQEIYISLAEYNADYITYLLTGEVRNNPFLVMRQFGPWNTNSSGAMAELGPILLALTLYAEHY
;
A
#
# COMPACT_ATOMS: atom_id res chain seq x y z
N MET A 1 -6.33 -5.41 19.26
CA MET A 1 -5.78 -4.24 18.56
C MET A 1 -4.30 -4.49 18.35
N VAL A 2 -3.73 -4.15 17.18
CA VAL A 2 -2.26 -4.12 17.03
C VAL A 2 -1.76 -3.08 18.03
N ASP A 3 -0.93 -3.51 18.96
CA ASP A 3 -0.23 -2.58 19.84
C ASP A 3 0.76 -1.78 18.99
N SER A 4 0.40 -0.53 18.70
CA SER A 4 1.19 0.40 17.90
C SER A 4 2.55 0.72 18.52
N THR A 5 2.75 0.38 19.79
CA THR A 5 3.99 0.63 20.53
C THR A 5 4.96 -0.54 20.44
N LYS A 6 4.49 -1.73 20.06
CA LYS A 6 5.34 -2.92 20.02
C LYS A 6 6.09 -3.01 18.70
N ALA A 7 7.42 -3.00 18.79
CA ALA A 7 8.32 -3.13 17.65
C ALA A 7 8.07 -4.43 16.85
N ILE A 8 8.29 -4.40 15.54
CA ILE A 8 8.24 -5.60 14.68
C ILE A 8 9.49 -6.46 14.96
N PRO A 9 9.40 -7.80 14.96
CA PRO A 9 10.59 -8.65 15.12
C PRO A 9 11.59 -8.41 13.99
N ASP A 10 12.86 -8.21 14.33
CA ASP A 10 13.97 -8.13 13.36
C ASP A 10 14.82 -9.43 13.33
N SER A 11 14.65 -10.28 14.34
CA SER A 11 15.35 -11.53 14.50
C SER A 11 14.41 -12.70 14.83
N PHE A 12 14.90 -13.92 14.58
CA PHE A 12 14.20 -15.14 14.99
C PHE A 12 13.92 -15.16 16.50
N LYS A 13 14.85 -14.65 17.31
CA LYS A 13 14.71 -14.64 18.75
C LYS A 13 13.56 -13.74 19.19
N ASP A 14 13.48 -12.52 18.68
CA ASP A 14 12.39 -11.60 19.03
C ASP A 14 11.03 -12.15 18.61
N TRP A 15 10.98 -12.77 17.43
CA TRP A 15 9.78 -13.45 16.95
C TRP A 15 9.39 -14.61 17.88
N GLN A 16 10.35 -15.45 18.27
CA GLN A 16 10.13 -16.62 19.11
C GLN A 16 9.68 -16.23 20.52
N ASP A 17 10.30 -15.20 21.10
CA ASP A 17 9.95 -14.67 22.42
C ASP A 17 8.51 -14.14 22.42
N GLU A 18 8.11 -13.44 21.35
CA GLU A 18 6.75 -12.95 21.20
C GLU A 18 5.72 -14.05 20.96
N VAL A 19 6.05 -15.04 20.11
CA VAL A 19 5.21 -16.22 19.87
C VAL A 19 5.00 -17.02 21.16
N ASN A 20 6.03 -17.17 21.98
CA ASN A 20 5.95 -17.85 23.27
C ASN A 20 5.06 -17.06 24.25
N LEU A 21 5.25 -15.74 24.35
CA LEU A 21 4.45 -14.85 25.20
C LEU A 21 2.95 -14.94 24.87
N LEU A 22 2.61 -15.07 23.59
CA LEU A 22 1.23 -15.13 23.10
C LEU A 22 0.67 -16.57 23.03
N GLY A 23 1.45 -17.59 23.39
CA GLY A 23 1.04 -18.99 23.35
C GLY A 23 0.77 -19.52 21.93
N LEU A 24 1.49 -19.01 20.92
CA LEU A 24 1.29 -19.32 19.51
C LEU A 24 2.25 -20.40 18.96
N GLY A 25 3.08 -21.03 19.80
CA GLY A 25 4.19 -21.90 19.34
C GLY A 25 3.79 -23.11 18.49
N THR A 26 2.56 -23.59 18.60
CA THR A 26 2.02 -24.70 17.79
C THR A 26 1.16 -24.23 16.61
N GLN A 27 1.00 -22.91 16.45
CA GLN A 27 0.17 -22.32 15.43
C GLN A 27 0.98 -21.98 14.16
N THR A 28 0.25 -21.89 13.06
CA THR A 28 0.70 -21.48 11.74
C THR A 28 -0.37 -20.58 11.15
N ILE A 29 -0.06 -19.90 10.04
CA ILE A 29 -1.06 -19.09 9.33
C ILE A 29 -2.24 -19.92 8.80
N HIS A 30 -2.05 -21.24 8.66
CA HIS A 30 -3.09 -22.16 8.20
C HIS A 30 -4.08 -22.58 9.30
N ASN A 31 -3.67 -22.61 10.56
CA ASN A 31 -4.48 -23.12 11.67
C ASN A 31 -4.86 -22.07 12.72
N ILE A 32 -4.31 -20.86 12.65
CA ILE A 32 -4.63 -19.77 13.58
C ILE A 32 -6.11 -19.40 13.49
N GLN A 33 -6.78 -19.37 14.65
CA GLN A 33 -8.16 -18.92 14.75
C GLN A 33 -8.23 -17.39 14.64
N LEU A 34 -9.00 -16.89 13.67
CA LEU A 34 -9.21 -15.45 13.52
C LEU A 34 -10.22 -14.97 14.57
N LYS A 35 -9.84 -13.98 15.39
CA LYS A 35 -10.81 -13.16 16.13
C LYS A 35 -11.41 -12.13 15.16
N SER A 36 -12.67 -11.71 15.37
CA SER A 36 -13.56 -11.06 14.39
C SER A 36 -12.92 -10.06 13.40
N ALA A 37 -13.50 -10.02 12.20
CA ALA A 37 -13.06 -9.48 10.91
C ALA A 37 -12.65 -7.98 10.78
N SER A 38 -12.23 -7.25 11.82
CA SER A 38 -12.07 -5.79 11.68
C SER A 38 -10.66 -5.21 11.73
N ARG A 39 -9.59 -5.96 12.11
CA ARG A 39 -8.18 -5.49 12.03
C ARG A 39 -7.19 -6.65 11.88
N VAL A 40 -6.02 -6.41 11.27
CA VAL A 40 -4.86 -7.34 11.36
C VAL A 40 -4.59 -7.62 12.82
N SER A 41 -4.57 -8.89 13.22
CA SER A 41 -4.16 -9.25 14.57
C SER A 41 -2.63 -9.40 14.61
N ARG A 42 -2.00 -8.99 15.71
CA ARG A 42 -0.54 -9.15 15.89
C ARG A 42 -0.17 -10.63 15.81
N GLU A 43 -1.02 -11.50 16.33
CA GLU A 43 -0.90 -12.96 16.25
C GLU A 43 -0.87 -13.46 14.80
N GLN A 44 -1.76 -12.96 13.93
CA GLN A 44 -1.76 -13.31 12.50
C GLN A 44 -0.49 -12.84 11.80
N PHE A 45 -0.05 -11.61 12.08
CA PHE A 45 1.19 -11.09 11.54
C PHE A 45 2.39 -11.98 11.94
N LEU A 46 2.48 -12.40 13.21
CA LEU A 46 3.54 -13.30 13.66
C LEU A 46 3.49 -14.64 12.93
N MET A 47 2.30 -15.14 12.62
CA MET A 47 2.14 -16.36 11.83
C MET A 47 2.54 -16.18 10.36
N LEU A 48 2.71 -14.96 9.83
CA LEU A 48 3.34 -14.76 8.53
C LEU A 48 4.86 -14.99 8.54
N ARG A 49 5.48 -15.10 9.73
CA ARG A 49 6.91 -15.33 9.93
C ARG A 49 7.76 -14.32 9.14
N VAL A 50 7.46 -13.04 9.33
CA VAL A 50 8.16 -11.93 8.67
C VAL A 50 9.07 -11.24 9.68
N LEU A 51 10.33 -11.04 9.28
CA LEU A 51 11.33 -10.27 10.01
C LEU A 51 11.65 -8.98 9.23
N TRP A 52 11.82 -7.87 9.93
CA TRP A 52 12.17 -6.60 9.32
C TRP A 52 13.58 -6.16 9.68
N LYS A 53 14.39 -5.81 8.68
CA LYS A 53 15.75 -5.30 8.88
C LYS A 53 15.90 -3.95 8.19
N GLU A 54 16.35 -2.97 8.95
CA GLU A 54 16.60 -1.62 8.45
C GLU A 54 18.06 -1.45 8.06
N HIS A 55 18.27 -0.79 6.92
CA HIS A 55 19.55 -0.47 6.34
C HIS A 55 19.52 0.99 5.89
N THR A 56 20.70 1.58 5.78
CA THR A 56 20.87 2.92 5.22
C THR A 56 20.69 2.89 3.70
N SER A 57 20.42 4.05 3.09
CA SER A 57 20.27 4.17 1.63
C SER A 57 21.49 3.67 0.85
N SER A 58 22.70 3.93 1.36
CA SER A 58 23.95 3.57 0.70
C SER A 58 24.19 2.05 0.63
N GLU A 59 23.55 1.27 1.50
CA GLU A 59 23.67 -0.18 1.52
C GLU A 59 22.82 -0.87 0.45
N PHE A 60 21.87 -0.17 -0.19
CA PHE A 60 20.92 -0.76 -1.13
C PHE A 60 21.60 -1.54 -2.26
N LEU A 61 22.64 -0.95 -2.87
CA LEU A 61 23.36 -1.55 -3.99
C LEU A 61 24.23 -2.76 -3.59
N HIS A 62 24.43 -3.02 -2.29
CA HIS A 62 25.06 -4.26 -1.83
C HIS A 62 24.10 -5.46 -1.92
N TYR A 63 22.79 -5.22 -1.88
CA TYR A 63 21.76 -6.27 -1.92
C TYR A 63 21.13 -6.44 -3.30
N VAL A 64 21.07 -5.37 -4.09
CA VAL A 64 20.51 -5.42 -5.44
C VAL A 64 21.59 -5.04 -6.45
N ASN A 65 21.98 -6.02 -7.27
CA ASN A 65 22.99 -5.82 -8.31
C ASN A 65 22.39 -5.05 -9.50
N LEU A 66 22.61 -3.73 -9.53
CA LEU A 66 22.23 -2.85 -10.64
C LEU A 66 23.45 -2.39 -11.45
N ASN A 67 24.58 -3.08 -11.39
CA ASN A 67 25.83 -2.62 -12.03
C ASN A 67 25.69 -2.42 -13.54
N GLN A 68 24.83 -3.20 -14.20
CA GLN A 68 24.55 -3.06 -15.64
C GLN A 68 23.56 -1.92 -15.94
N TRP A 69 22.59 -1.70 -15.06
CA TRP A 69 21.45 -0.80 -15.31
C TRP A 69 21.67 0.62 -14.78
N LEU A 70 22.40 0.76 -13.67
CA LEU A 70 22.61 2.05 -13.01
C LEU A 70 23.42 3.05 -13.86
N PRO A 71 24.52 2.66 -14.54
CA PRO A 71 25.22 3.58 -15.44
C PRO A 71 24.32 4.03 -16.61
N VAL A 72 23.54 3.10 -17.17
CA VAL A 72 22.61 3.37 -18.28
C VAL A 72 21.52 4.35 -17.84
N ALA A 73 20.90 4.11 -16.69
CA ALA A 73 19.89 4.99 -16.11
C ALA A 73 20.42 6.41 -15.84
N LYS A 74 21.66 6.54 -15.33
CA LYS A 74 22.32 7.83 -15.14
C LYS A 74 22.46 8.59 -16.46
N GLN A 75 23.00 7.93 -17.48
CA GLN A 75 23.18 8.53 -18.80
C GLN A 75 21.84 8.95 -19.42
N MET A 76 20.81 8.12 -19.27
CA MET A 76 19.45 8.42 -19.76
C MET A 76 18.88 9.68 -19.11
N LEU A 77 18.98 9.81 -17.78
CA LEU A 77 18.50 10.99 -17.06
C LEU A 77 19.34 12.24 -17.36
N GLU A 78 20.67 12.10 -17.49
CA GLU A 78 21.56 13.21 -17.88
C GLU A 78 21.23 13.76 -19.27
N GLY A 79 20.70 12.92 -20.17
CA GLY A 79 20.22 13.34 -21.48
C GLY A 79 18.93 14.18 -21.45
N LEU A 80 18.20 14.22 -20.33
CA LEU A 80 16.97 14.99 -20.20
C LEU A 80 17.23 16.38 -19.60
N SER A 81 17.01 17.44 -20.39
CA SER A 81 17.11 18.82 -19.88
C SER A 81 16.15 19.09 -18.71
N SER A 82 15.00 18.39 -18.66
CA SER A 82 14.03 18.52 -17.58
C SER A 82 14.50 17.90 -16.27
N TRP A 83 15.39 16.89 -16.30
CA TRP A 83 16.03 16.34 -15.11
C TRP A 83 16.99 17.35 -14.47
N GLU A 84 17.78 18.04 -15.28
CA GLU A 84 18.67 19.10 -14.77
C GLU A 84 17.88 20.23 -14.12
N LYS A 85 16.82 20.70 -14.78
CA LYS A 85 15.88 21.69 -14.22
C LYS A 85 15.28 21.22 -12.89
N TYR A 86 14.93 19.94 -12.77
CA TYR A 86 14.45 19.36 -11.52
C TYR A 86 15.49 19.44 -10.41
N ARG A 87 16.75 19.06 -10.68
CA ARG A 87 17.84 19.15 -9.68
C ARG A 87 18.07 20.58 -9.19
N GLN A 88 17.95 21.56 -10.08
CA GLN A 88 18.09 22.99 -9.75
C GLN A 88 16.90 23.55 -8.94
N SER A 89 15.70 22.99 -9.11
CA SER A 89 14.47 23.45 -8.44
C SER A 89 14.44 23.28 -6.91
N PHE A 90 15.48 22.68 -6.32
CA PHE A 90 15.65 22.60 -4.88
C PHE A 90 16.20 23.90 -4.27
N SER A 91 16.86 24.73 -5.07
CA SER A 91 17.42 26.03 -4.68
C SER A 91 16.77 27.22 -5.39
N SER A 92 15.87 26.97 -6.34
CA SER A 92 15.22 27.99 -7.17
C SER A 92 13.71 27.74 -7.29
N SER A 93 13.01 28.60 -8.03
CA SER A 93 11.63 28.33 -8.45
C SER A 93 11.54 27.08 -9.33
N ILE A 94 10.36 26.43 -9.32
CA ILE A 94 10.07 25.31 -10.19
C ILE A 94 10.04 25.80 -11.64
N GLN A 95 10.91 25.24 -12.47
CA GLN A 95 10.98 25.54 -13.89
C GLN A 95 10.07 24.59 -14.69
N GLU A 96 9.56 25.03 -15.83
CA GLU A 96 8.76 24.20 -16.74
C GLU A 96 9.54 22.98 -17.26
N GLY A 97 8.90 21.82 -17.22
CA GLY A 97 9.44 20.54 -17.70
C GLY A 97 8.70 19.34 -17.14
N THR A 98 9.06 18.13 -17.60
CA THR A 98 8.43 16.86 -17.21
C THR A 98 8.36 16.65 -15.70
N PHE A 99 9.40 17.06 -14.97
CA PHE A 99 9.50 16.89 -13.53
C PHE A 99 8.86 18.02 -12.70
N ALA A 100 8.36 19.08 -13.33
CA ALA A 100 7.77 20.22 -12.62
C ALA A 100 6.57 19.80 -11.76
N PRO A 101 5.63 18.96 -12.25
CA PRO A 101 4.53 18.44 -11.43
C PRO A 101 5.04 17.57 -10.27
N ALA A 102 6.06 16.73 -10.48
CA ALA A 102 6.66 15.92 -9.42
C ALA A 102 7.19 16.81 -8.28
N ARG A 103 7.96 17.85 -8.62
CA ARG A 103 8.48 18.78 -7.60
C ARG A 103 7.36 19.53 -6.89
N HIS A 104 6.33 19.96 -7.63
CA HIS A 104 5.17 20.64 -7.06
C HIS A 104 4.50 19.79 -5.98
N TYR A 105 4.19 18.52 -6.27
CA TYR A 105 3.58 17.63 -5.28
C TYR A 105 4.53 17.24 -4.14
N GLN A 106 5.83 17.09 -4.38
CA GLN A 106 6.81 16.91 -3.29
C GLN A 106 6.79 18.06 -2.27
N LEU A 107 6.65 19.31 -2.75
CA LEU A 107 6.47 20.47 -1.86
C LEU A 107 5.13 20.44 -1.12
N GLN A 108 4.04 20.03 -1.79
CA GLN A 108 2.74 19.86 -1.11
C GLN A 108 2.78 18.79 -0.01
N VAL A 109 3.47 17.67 -0.25
CA VAL A 109 3.67 16.62 0.76
C VAL A 109 4.34 17.16 2.03
N SER A 110 5.22 18.15 1.90
CA SER A 110 5.88 18.77 3.06
C SER A 110 4.92 19.58 3.94
N GLN A 111 3.75 19.92 3.41
CA GLN A 111 2.70 20.72 4.06
C GLN A 111 1.56 19.86 4.63
N THR A 112 1.58 18.53 4.45
CA THR A 112 0.49 17.66 4.96
C THR A 112 0.55 17.52 6.48
N GLU A 113 -0.60 17.66 7.14
CA GLU A 113 -0.76 17.60 8.60
C GLU A 113 -1.78 16.51 8.95
N GLN A 114 -1.34 15.25 9.02
CA GLN A 114 -2.21 14.17 9.47
C GLN A 114 -1.51 13.22 10.45
N ASP A 115 -2.18 12.97 11.58
CA ASP A 115 -1.69 12.11 12.68
C ASP A 115 -2.34 10.72 12.73
N ASP A 116 -3.36 10.44 11.91
CA ASP A 116 -4.01 9.12 11.85
C ASP A 116 -4.40 8.71 10.42
N PHE A 117 -4.05 7.47 10.04
CA PHE A 117 -4.56 6.78 8.85
C PHE A 117 -5.16 5.43 9.26
N GLY A 118 -6.15 4.99 8.49
CA GLY A 118 -6.88 3.74 8.71
C GLY A 118 -6.24 2.52 8.05
N GLY A 119 -6.32 1.36 8.70
CA GLY A 119 -5.63 0.14 8.25
C GLY A 119 -6.22 -0.50 6.99
N GLY A 120 -5.38 -0.74 5.98
CA GLY A 120 -5.78 -1.22 4.64
C GLY A 120 -5.86 -2.75 4.43
N VAL A 121 -5.95 -3.56 5.50
CA VAL A 121 -5.98 -5.04 5.38
C VAL A 121 -7.21 -5.61 6.06
N VAL A 122 -7.97 -6.44 5.33
CA VAL A 122 -9.21 -7.07 5.82
C VAL A 122 -9.06 -8.58 5.87
N PHE A 123 -9.52 -9.16 6.98
CA PHE A 123 -9.49 -10.61 7.22
C PHE A 123 -10.91 -11.16 7.24
N THR A 124 -11.09 -12.32 6.60
CA THR A 124 -12.34 -13.07 6.66
C THR A 124 -12.07 -14.51 7.08
N PRO A 125 -12.79 -15.04 8.09
CA PRO A 125 -12.69 -16.44 8.47
C PRO A 125 -13.32 -17.34 7.40
N LYS A 126 -12.68 -18.48 7.11
CA LYS A 126 -13.27 -19.53 6.28
C LYS A 126 -14.26 -20.34 7.12
N ILE A 127 -15.56 -20.02 7.01
CA ILE A 127 -16.61 -20.81 7.62
C ILE A 127 -16.81 -22.08 6.78
N HIS A 128 -16.35 -23.24 7.28
CA HIS A 128 -16.79 -24.54 6.76
C HIS A 128 -18.29 -24.73 7.10
N MET A 129 -19.18 -24.32 6.20
CA MET A 129 -20.60 -24.57 6.36
C MET A 129 -20.92 -26.04 6.08
N THR A 130 -20.91 -26.87 7.13
CA THR A 130 -21.79 -28.05 7.19
C THR A 130 -23.09 -27.66 7.88
N ARG A 131 -24.10 -27.23 7.11
CA ARG A 131 -25.53 -27.53 7.37
C ARG A 131 -26.49 -26.98 6.30
N SER A 132 -27.23 -27.92 5.72
CA SER A 132 -28.64 -27.85 5.28
C SER A 132 -29.16 -26.53 4.68
N ARG A 133 -29.34 -26.61 3.36
CA ARG A 133 -30.22 -25.82 2.49
C ARG A 133 -31.54 -25.45 3.20
N THR A 134 -31.74 -24.16 3.47
CA THR A 134 -33.09 -23.55 3.52
C THR A 134 -33.03 -22.29 2.67
N GLN A 135 -33.71 -22.34 1.52
CA GLN A 135 -33.90 -21.22 0.62
C GLN A 135 -34.70 -20.13 1.33
N ALA A 136 -34.11 -18.95 1.48
CA ALA A 136 -34.86 -17.71 1.64
C ALA A 136 -34.70 -16.92 0.32
N ALA A 137 -35.82 -16.63 -0.32
CA ALA A 137 -35.89 -15.99 -1.63
C ALA A 137 -35.22 -14.61 -1.62
N GLN A 138 -34.27 -14.40 -2.54
CA GLN A 138 -33.72 -13.08 -2.85
C GLN A 138 -34.74 -12.32 -3.72
N LEU A 139 -35.14 -11.12 -3.27
CA LEU A 139 -35.84 -10.15 -4.11
C LEU A 139 -34.86 -9.52 -5.11
N PRO A 140 -35.24 -9.29 -6.39
CA PRO A 140 -34.30 -8.78 -7.39
C PRO A 140 -33.96 -7.30 -7.13
N ILE A 141 -32.66 -7.01 -7.09
CA ILE A 141 -32.11 -5.65 -7.10
C ILE A 141 -32.31 -5.07 -8.51
N ARG A 142 -33.06 -3.96 -8.63
CA ARG A 142 -33.18 -3.17 -9.88
C ARG A 142 -31.85 -2.49 -10.19
N GLN A 143 -31.32 -2.71 -11.39
CA GLN A 143 -30.23 -1.90 -11.95
C GLN A 143 -30.76 -0.54 -12.45
N PRO A 144 -30.01 0.56 -12.30
CA PRO A 144 -30.37 1.84 -12.88
C PRO A 144 -30.07 1.88 -14.39
N ASP A 145 -31.04 2.37 -15.16
CA ASP A 145 -30.96 2.57 -16.61
C ASP A 145 -30.31 3.93 -16.92
N PHE A 146 -29.32 3.94 -17.82
CA PHE A 146 -28.48 5.11 -18.13
C PHE A 146 -28.90 5.85 -19.43
N THR A 147 -30.07 5.58 -19.98
CA THR A 147 -30.48 6.16 -21.28
C THR A 147 -31.26 7.48 -21.21
N THR A 148 -31.26 8.20 -20.08
CA THR A 148 -32.07 9.44 -19.96
C THR A 148 -31.22 10.64 -19.53
N THR A 149 -30.89 11.51 -20.48
CA THR A 149 -30.26 12.81 -20.23
C THR A 149 -31.28 13.81 -19.66
N PRO A 150 -30.99 14.57 -18.58
CA PRO A 150 -31.91 15.58 -18.06
C PRO A 150 -31.96 16.83 -18.96
N PRO A 151 -33.12 17.50 -19.12
CA PRO A 151 -33.20 18.72 -19.92
C PRO A 151 -32.58 19.92 -19.21
N ARG A 152 -31.82 20.69 -19.99
CA ARG A 152 -31.18 21.96 -19.62
C ARG A 152 -32.24 23.06 -19.48
N GLN A 153 -32.48 23.57 -18.28
CA GLN A 153 -33.10 24.89 -18.09
C GLN A 153 -32.42 25.68 -16.97
N THR A 154 -32.37 26.98 -17.22
CA THR A 154 -31.56 28.07 -16.68
C THR A 154 -31.97 28.54 -15.27
N ASN A 155 -30.97 28.93 -14.46
CA ASN A 155 -31.15 29.61 -13.16
C ASN A 155 -32.09 30.82 -13.24
N PRO A 156 -32.78 31.13 -12.12
CA PRO A 156 -32.45 32.39 -11.45
C PRO A 156 -32.40 32.31 -9.92
N ALA A 157 -31.51 33.18 -9.39
CA ALA A 157 -31.52 33.85 -8.09
C ALA A 157 -31.42 33.02 -6.77
N PHE A 158 -30.31 33.28 -6.07
CA PHE A 158 -30.11 33.03 -4.64
C PHE A 158 -31.10 33.86 -3.81
N GLU A 159 -31.94 33.20 -3.01
CA GLU A 159 -32.63 33.81 -1.87
C GLU A 159 -32.31 33.01 -0.60
N THR A 160 -31.63 33.66 0.34
CA THR A 160 -31.42 33.20 1.72
C THR A 160 -32.71 33.33 2.52
N PRO A 161 -33.24 32.26 3.14
CA PRO A 161 -34.38 32.37 4.04
C PRO A 161 -33.97 32.88 5.43
N ARG A 162 -34.71 33.88 5.90
CA ARG A 162 -34.66 34.48 7.24
C ARG A 162 -35.26 33.54 8.29
N ILE A 163 -34.75 33.68 9.52
CA ILE A 163 -35.22 33.03 10.75
C ILE A 163 -36.37 33.89 11.28
N ASP A 164 -37.55 33.28 11.47
CA ASP A 164 -38.62 33.81 12.31
C ASP A 164 -38.99 32.76 13.36
N ASP A 165 -38.86 33.16 14.63
CA ASP A 165 -39.28 32.44 15.82
C ASP A 165 -40.78 32.68 16.08
N GLU A 166 -41.56 31.64 16.37
CA GLU A 166 -42.60 31.60 17.43
C GLU A 166 -43.15 30.14 17.55
N PRO A 167 -43.66 29.73 18.72
CA PRO A 167 -43.80 28.33 19.13
C PRO A 167 -45.22 27.78 18.92
N ASP A 168 -45.33 26.51 18.55
CA ASP A 168 -46.58 25.77 18.73
C ASP A 168 -46.34 24.36 19.30
N ILE A 169 -47.14 24.06 20.32
CA ILE A 169 -47.03 22.91 21.20
C ILE A 169 -47.99 21.83 20.69
N SER A 170 -47.48 20.67 20.29
CA SER A 170 -48.26 19.41 20.32
C SER A 170 -47.36 18.16 20.33
N PRO A 171 -47.76 17.07 21.02
CA PRO A 171 -46.85 16.00 21.41
C PRO A 171 -46.95 14.75 20.52
N ARG A 172 -45.90 13.90 20.64
CA ARG A 172 -45.79 12.48 20.25
C ARG A 172 -45.26 12.19 18.84
N THR A 173 -44.00 11.77 18.77
CA THR A 173 -43.56 10.37 18.54
C THR A 173 -42.09 10.43 18.12
N SER A 174 -41.21 9.84 18.92
CA SER A 174 -39.77 9.79 18.68
C SER A 174 -39.46 8.87 17.51
N SER A 175 -39.53 9.42 16.31
CA SER A 175 -38.90 8.88 15.12
C SER A 175 -37.38 9.06 15.28
N PRO A 176 -36.53 8.06 15.00
CA PRO A 176 -35.09 8.24 15.05
C PRO A 176 -34.69 9.23 13.96
N SER A 177 -34.15 10.38 14.35
CA SER A 177 -33.54 11.35 13.44
C SER A 177 -32.45 10.66 12.60
N PRO A 178 -32.26 11.07 11.33
CA PRO A 178 -31.14 10.58 10.54
C PRO A 178 -29.83 10.93 11.27
N PRO A 179 -28.84 10.01 11.34
CA PRO A 179 -27.62 10.26 12.08
C PRO A 179 -26.89 11.46 11.51
N SER A 180 -26.48 12.37 12.39
CA SER A 180 -25.69 13.56 12.10
C SER A 180 -24.38 13.20 11.37
N ARG A 181 -23.90 14.16 10.57
CA ARG A 181 -22.69 14.08 9.70
C ARG A 181 -21.36 13.88 10.44
N TRP A 182 -21.39 13.63 11.75
CA TRP A 182 -20.23 13.33 12.60
C TRP A 182 -20.57 12.19 13.56
N SER A 183 -20.84 11.00 13.01
CA SER A 183 -20.82 9.78 13.80
C SER A 183 -19.37 9.31 13.95
N THR A 184 -18.95 9.11 15.21
CA THR A 184 -17.69 8.46 15.58
C THR A 184 -17.52 7.16 14.81
N ILE A 185 -16.45 7.09 14.00
CA ILE A 185 -16.15 5.97 13.10
C ILE A 185 -16.17 4.66 13.89
N LYS A 186 -17.00 3.70 13.46
CA LYS A 186 -16.98 2.35 14.01
C LYS A 186 -15.72 1.63 13.51
N PRO A 187 -14.94 0.93 14.37
CA PRO A 187 -13.63 0.32 14.01
C PRO A 187 -13.66 -0.89 13.05
N GLY A 188 -14.56 -0.90 12.07
CA GLY A 188 -14.69 -1.93 11.03
C GLY A 188 -15.14 -1.42 9.67
N ASP A 189 -15.53 -0.14 9.54
CA ASP A 189 -15.90 0.48 8.26
C ASP A 189 -14.71 1.20 7.59
N GLU A 190 -13.53 1.16 8.22
CA GLU A 190 -12.30 1.87 7.85
C GLU A 190 -11.78 1.50 6.44
N PHE A 191 -12.13 0.31 5.93
CA PHE A 191 -11.79 -0.23 4.60
C PHE A 191 -12.62 0.35 3.44
N MET A 192 -13.75 1.01 3.73
CA MET A 192 -14.63 1.59 2.71
C MET A 192 -14.29 3.05 2.39
N TYR A 193 -13.31 3.63 3.08
CA TYR A 193 -12.96 5.03 2.86
C TYR A 193 -11.89 5.18 1.78
N PRO A 194 -12.07 6.12 0.84
CA PRO A 194 -11.04 6.47 -0.12
C PRO A 194 -9.78 6.97 0.60
N PRO A 195 -8.59 6.85 -0.03
CA PRO A 195 -7.37 7.47 0.47
C PRO A 195 -7.63 8.90 0.96
N THR A 196 -7.04 9.28 2.08
CA THR A 196 -7.20 10.65 2.60
C THR A 196 -6.66 11.64 1.58
N LYS A 197 -7.12 12.89 1.64
CA LYS A 197 -6.60 13.94 0.74
C LYS A 197 -5.07 14.00 0.78
N ASP A 198 -4.50 13.91 1.98
CA ASP A 198 -3.05 13.96 2.19
C ASP A 198 -2.37 12.69 1.65
N GLU A 199 -2.96 11.51 1.82
CA GLU A 199 -2.45 10.26 1.24
C GLU A 199 -2.43 10.31 -0.29
N GLN A 200 -3.47 10.88 -0.91
CA GLN A 200 -3.51 11.08 -2.37
C GLN A 200 -2.41 12.05 -2.84
N ILE A 201 -2.09 13.08 -2.06
CA ILE A 201 -0.99 14.00 -2.37
C ILE A 201 0.35 13.25 -2.33
N VAL A 202 0.58 12.40 -1.32
CA VAL A 202 1.79 11.56 -1.25
C VAL A 202 1.87 10.58 -2.41
N ASN A 203 0.77 9.88 -2.73
CA ASN A 203 0.72 8.94 -3.85
C ASN A 203 1.02 9.65 -5.18
N THR A 204 0.39 10.81 -5.40
CA THR A 204 0.59 11.62 -6.60
C THR A 204 2.04 12.09 -6.69
N ALA A 205 2.66 12.53 -5.59
CA ALA A 205 4.06 12.94 -5.57
C ALA A 205 5.00 11.79 -5.99
N LEU A 206 4.79 10.59 -5.46
CA LEU A 206 5.61 9.42 -5.77
C LEU A 206 5.42 8.98 -7.23
N LEU A 207 4.16 8.76 -7.65
CA LEU A 207 3.86 8.25 -8.98
C LEU A 207 4.25 9.22 -10.10
N VAL A 208 3.97 10.52 -9.94
CA VAL A 208 4.36 11.51 -10.95
C VAL A 208 5.88 11.59 -11.06
N PHE A 209 6.62 11.40 -9.97
CA PHE A 209 8.08 11.30 -10.01
C PHE A 209 8.54 10.04 -10.77
N LEU A 210 7.96 8.87 -10.46
CA LEU A 210 8.25 7.60 -11.13
C LEU A 210 7.91 7.62 -12.64
N ASP A 211 6.78 8.21 -13.00
CA ASP A 211 6.41 8.44 -14.40
C ASP A 211 7.40 9.40 -15.06
N SER A 212 7.78 10.49 -14.40
CA SER A 212 8.70 11.47 -14.97
C SER A 212 10.09 10.91 -15.29
N ILE A 213 10.60 9.97 -14.46
CA ILE A 213 11.87 9.28 -14.73
C ILE A 213 11.75 8.17 -15.80
N THR A 214 10.55 7.76 -16.21
CA THR A 214 10.34 6.66 -17.17
C THR A 214 9.69 7.09 -18.50
N LEU A 215 8.94 8.19 -18.50
CA LEU A 215 8.03 8.64 -19.57
C LEU A 215 8.69 8.71 -20.96
N HIS A 216 9.97 9.07 -21.01
CA HIS A 216 10.69 9.34 -22.27
C HIS A 216 11.46 8.13 -22.81
N PHE A 217 11.33 6.95 -22.19
CA PHE A 217 12.25 5.84 -22.45
C PHE A 217 11.65 4.59 -23.11
N ASN A 218 10.40 4.63 -23.56
CA ASN A 218 9.73 3.53 -24.29
C ASN A 218 9.98 2.13 -23.69
N LEU A 219 9.77 2.02 -22.37
CA LEU A 219 9.95 0.79 -21.61
C LEU A 219 8.76 -0.14 -21.81
N SER A 220 8.98 -1.46 -21.70
CA SER A 220 7.95 -2.51 -21.76
C SER A 220 7.18 -2.70 -20.43
N VAL A 221 7.57 -1.95 -19.40
CA VAL A 221 6.94 -1.89 -18.08
C VAL A 221 6.48 -0.46 -17.78
N GLY A 222 5.43 -0.31 -16.97
CA GLY A 222 4.86 0.99 -16.62
C GLY A 222 4.38 1.06 -15.17
N TRP A 223 4.58 2.22 -14.56
CA TRP A 223 4.03 2.55 -13.24
C TRP A 223 2.54 2.86 -13.37
N SER A 224 1.77 2.44 -12.37
CA SER A 224 0.32 2.57 -12.37
C SER A 224 -0.20 3.08 -11.04
N LEU A 225 -1.09 4.08 -11.12
CA LEU A 225 -1.88 4.57 -9.99
C LEU A 225 -3.04 3.64 -9.60
N HIS A 226 -3.30 2.62 -10.42
CA HIS A 226 -4.37 1.68 -10.16
C HIS A 226 -4.07 0.91 -8.86
N ARG A 227 -4.99 0.97 -7.92
CA ARG A 227 -4.89 0.20 -6.68
C ARG A 227 -5.23 -1.26 -6.95
N MET A 228 -4.32 -2.16 -6.62
CA MET A 228 -4.52 -3.59 -6.82
C MET A 228 -4.85 -4.28 -5.50
N ALA A 229 -5.88 -5.12 -5.51
CA ALA A 229 -6.20 -6.02 -4.40
C ALA A 229 -5.46 -7.35 -4.57
N LEU A 230 -4.55 -7.65 -3.65
CA LEU A 230 -3.86 -8.92 -3.56
C LEU A 230 -4.54 -9.81 -2.52
N THR A 231 -4.82 -11.06 -2.87
CA THR A 231 -5.50 -12.00 -1.98
C THR A 231 -4.55 -13.11 -1.54
N ALA A 232 -4.46 -13.33 -0.23
CA ALA A 232 -3.82 -14.49 0.37
C ALA A 232 -4.88 -15.41 0.94
N GLU A 233 -4.84 -16.68 0.54
CA GLU A 233 -5.79 -17.69 1.00
C GLU A 233 -5.05 -18.88 1.60
N PHE A 234 -5.31 -19.22 2.84
CA PHE A 234 -4.75 -20.35 3.57
C PHE A 234 -5.85 -21.36 3.91
N THR A 235 -5.55 -22.39 4.69
CA THR A 235 -6.53 -23.44 5.04
C THR A 235 -7.74 -22.84 5.77
N ASN A 236 -7.52 -22.11 6.87
CA ASN A 236 -8.60 -21.56 7.69
C ASN A 236 -8.69 -20.02 7.66
N ALA A 237 -7.78 -19.36 6.93
CA ALA A 237 -7.68 -17.91 6.89
C ALA A 237 -7.68 -17.38 5.46
N LYS A 238 -8.25 -16.20 5.25
CA LYS A 238 -8.12 -15.42 4.02
C LYS A 238 -7.96 -13.95 4.38
N PHE A 239 -7.06 -13.27 3.68
CA PHE A 239 -6.98 -11.82 3.76
C PHE A 239 -6.81 -11.19 2.38
N GLU A 240 -7.24 -9.94 2.28
CA GLU A 240 -6.98 -9.08 1.14
C GLU A 240 -6.11 -7.90 1.59
N ALA A 241 -5.05 -7.64 0.83
CA ALA A 241 -4.15 -6.51 1.01
C ALA A 241 -4.15 -5.66 -0.25
N ARG A 242 -4.46 -4.37 -0.13
CA ARG A 242 -4.51 -3.44 -1.26
C ARG A 242 -3.25 -2.60 -1.32
N THR A 243 -2.74 -2.38 -2.53
CA THR A 243 -1.60 -1.48 -2.80
C THR A 243 -2.08 -0.11 -3.24
N ASP A 244 -1.20 0.89 -3.19
CA ASP A 244 -1.50 2.26 -3.64
C ASP A 244 -1.02 2.52 -5.08
N GLY A 245 -0.30 1.56 -5.65
CA GLY A 245 0.10 1.48 -7.05
C GLY A 245 0.98 0.26 -7.30
N TYR A 246 1.53 0.15 -8.50
CA TYR A 246 2.48 -0.91 -8.86
C TYR A 246 3.25 -0.59 -10.14
N LEU A 247 4.33 -1.33 -10.38
CA LEU A 247 4.99 -1.48 -11.68
C LEU A 247 4.53 -2.80 -12.31
N SER A 248 4.16 -2.81 -13.58
CA SER A 248 3.82 -4.03 -14.30
C SER A 248 4.26 -4.00 -15.75
N ASP A 249 4.42 -5.19 -16.35
CA ASP A 249 4.52 -5.33 -17.80
C ASP A 249 3.14 -5.34 -18.47
N HIS A 250 3.13 -5.34 -19.82
CA HIS A 250 1.92 -5.40 -20.63
C HIS A 250 1.09 -6.69 -20.44
N SER A 251 1.66 -7.73 -19.84
CA SER A 251 0.94 -8.98 -19.52
C SER A 251 0.19 -8.89 -18.17
N GLY A 252 0.36 -7.77 -17.45
CA GLY A 252 -0.15 -7.58 -16.11
C GLY A 252 0.68 -8.30 -15.04
N ASP A 253 1.91 -8.71 -15.34
CA ASP A 253 2.81 -9.25 -14.33
C ASP A 253 3.41 -8.12 -13.48
N ILE A 254 3.19 -8.19 -12.18
CA ILE A 254 3.57 -7.14 -11.22
C ILE A 254 5.05 -7.28 -10.88
N LYS A 255 5.84 -6.24 -11.11
CA LYS A 255 7.30 -6.23 -10.90
C LYS A 255 7.71 -5.58 -9.58
N ALA A 256 6.93 -4.60 -9.11
CA ALA A 256 7.08 -3.92 -7.82
C ALA A 256 5.72 -3.36 -7.38
N ILE A 257 5.54 -3.12 -6.07
CA ILE A 257 4.33 -2.48 -5.54
C ILE A 257 4.66 -1.12 -4.92
N ILE A 258 3.66 -0.24 -4.88
CA ILE A 258 3.73 1.07 -4.23
C ILE A 258 2.84 1.07 -3.00
N GLU A 259 3.35 1.67 -1.93
CA GLU A 259 2.61 1.95 -0.70
C GLU A 259 2.92 3.37 -0.24
N VAL A 260 1.91 4.16 0.15
CA VAL A 260 2.17 5.52 0.64
C VAL A 260 1.47 5.81 1.95
N LYS A 261 2.03 6.73 2.71
CA LYS A 261 1.43 7.25 3.94
C LYS A 261 1.55 8.76 4.05
N PRO A 262 0.51 9.46 4.54
CA PRO A 262 0.52 10.93 4.70
C PRO A 262 1.42 11.43 5.85
N MET A 263 2.12 10.52 6.54
CA MET A 263 2.86 10.79 7.77
C MET A 263 4.23 10.11 7.76
N LEU A 264 5.15 10.59 8.59
CA LEU A 264 6.47 9.98 8.74
C LEU A 264 6.38 8.55 9.27
N ARG A 265 7.21 7.67 8.71
CA ARG A 265 7.25 6.23 9.03
C ARG A 265 7.25 5.96 10.52
N GLN A 266 8.09 6.67 11.26
CA GLN A 266 8.29 6.47 12.71
C GLN A 266 7.03 6.63 13.55
N LYS A 267 6.03 7.41 13.09
CA LYS A 267 4.78 7.63 13.85
C LYS A 267 3.90 6.39 13.94
N LYS A 268 3.92 5.52 12.93
CA LYS A 268 3.06 4.31 12.84
C LYS A 268 3.82 3.13 12.25
N LYS A 269 5.12 3.05 12.52
CA LYS A 269 6.04 2.10 11.90
C LYS A 269 5.55 0.66 12.02
N PRO A 270 5.14 0.14 13.20
CA PRO A 270 4.63 -1.23 13.28
C PRO A 270 3.44 -1.51 12.34
N GLN A 271 2.50 -0.58 12.22
CA GLN A 271 1.32 -0.77 11.35
C GLN A 271 1.69 -0.75 9.88
N ILE A 272 2.58 0.17 9.47
CA ILE A 272 3.06 0.29 8.08
C ILE A 272 3.78 -1.00 7.68
N LEU A 273 4.74 -1.45 8.49
CA LEU A 273 5.51 -2.66 8.20
C LEU A 273 4.64 -3.92 8.18
N ILE A 274 3.63 -4.00 9.05
CA ILE A 274 2.63 -5.06 9.02
C ILE A 274 1.87 -5.03 7.69
N GLN A 275 1.37 -3.88 7.25
CA GLN A 275 0.65 -3.76 5.99
C GLN A 275 1.51 -4.17 4.78
N GLU A 276 2.73 -3.63 4.69
CA GLU A 276 3.72 -3.97 3.66
C GLU A 276 4.01 -5.48 3.63
N SER A 277 4.11 -6.12 4.80
CA SER A 277 4.31 -7.57 4.92
C SER A 277 3.15 -8.37 4.32
N HIS A 278 1.90 -7.94 4.56
CA HIS A 278 0.72 -8.62 4.02
C HIS A 278 0.67 -8.53 2.49
N GLN A 279 1.03 -7.38 1.93
CA GLN A 279 1.07 -7.19 0.47
C GLN A 279 2.11 -8.11 -0.19
N ILE A 280 3.32 -8.20 0.37
CA ILE A 280 4.34 -9.13 -0.14
C ILE A 280 3.87 -10.58 -0.04
N VAL A 281 3.34 -11.00 1.10
CA VAL A 281 2.88 -12.38 1.27
C VAL A 281 1.74 -12.73 0.29
N ALA A 282 0.78 -11.82 0.10
CA ALA A 282 -0.29 -12.02 -0.87
C ALA A 282 0.23 -12.06 -2.32
N GLY A 283 1.19 -11.21 -2.66
CA GLY A 283 1.86 -11.23 -3.97
C GLY A 283 2.63 -12.53 -4.21
N LEU A 284 3.40 -13.00 -3.21
CA LEU A 284 4.10 -14.28 -3.27
C LEU A 284 3.14 -15.44 -3.51
N LEU A 285 2.08 -15.55 -2.71
CA LEU A 285 1.09 -16.62 -2.88
C LEU A 285 0.43 -16.59 -4.25
N THR A 286 0.13 -15.40 -4.77
CA THR A 286 -0.44 -15.22 -6.11
C THR A 286 0.50 -15.77 -7.18
N ASP A 287 1.79 -15.42 -7.12
CA ASP A 287 2.77 -15.85 -8.11
C ASP A 287 3.12 -17.35 -8.01
N PHE A 288 3.23 -17.89 -6.79
CA PHE A 288 3.56 -19.30 -6.59
C PHE A 288 2.39 -20.24 -6.89
N ARG A 289 1.15 -19.74 -6.83
CA ARG A 289 -0.05 -20.48 -7.29
C ARG A 289 -0.34 -20.29 -8.77
N SER A 290 0.25 -19.28 -9.40
CA SER A 290 0.11 -19.07 -10.83
C SER A 290 0.71 -20.24 -11.62
N PRO A 291 0.07 -20.65 -12.74
CA PRO A 291 0.68 -21.58 -13.69
C PRO A 291 1.89 -20.97 -14.41
N ILE A 292 2.03 -19.63 -14.41
CA ILE A 292 3.14 -18.92 -15.06
C ILE A 292 4.34 -18.93 -14.11
N THR A 293 5.25 -19.89 -14.30
CA THR A 293 6.38 -20.13 -13.40
C THR A 293 7.41 -19.01 -13.40
N GLN A 294 7.52 -18.24 -14.49
CA GLN A 294 8.44 -17.11 -14.62
C GLN A 294 8.21 -16.06 -13.53
N ARG A 295 6.96 -15.87 -13.09
CA ARG A 295 6.59 -14.94 -12.01
C ARG A 295 7.26 -15.25 -10.66
N ARG A 296 7.82 -16.45 -10.49
CA ARG A 296 8.46 -16.88 -9.24
C ARG A 296 9.89 -16.33 -9.11
N ASN A 297 10.56 -16.01 -10.22
CA ASN A 297 12.00 -15.69 -10.24
C ASN A 297 12.32 -14.19 -10.22
N LYS A 298 11.33 -13.34 -9.97
CA LYS A 298 11.50 -11.88 -9.87
C LYS A 298 11.84 -11.42 -8.44
N PRO A 299 12.62 -10.34 -8.27
CA PRO A 299 12.70 -9.62 -7.00
C PRO A 299 11.32 -9.23 -6.48
N ARG A 300 11.15 -9.20 -5.16
CA ARG A 300 9.92 -8.68 -4.53
C ARG A 300 10.24 -7.35 -3.86
N LEU A 301 9.82 -6.27 -4.52
CA LEU A 301 10.15 -4.91 -4.14
C LEU A 301 8.90 -4.11 -3.75
N ILE A 302 9.04 -3.28 -2.73
CA ILE A 302 8.12 -2.20 -2.40
C ILE A 302 8.87 -0.89 -2.58
N ILE A 303 8.27 0.06 -3.30
CA ILE A 303 8.66 1.47 -3.27
C ILE A 303 7.63 2.18 -2.42
N SER A 304 8.05 2.65 -1.24
CA SER A 304 7.13 3.27 -0.30
C SER A 304 7.48 4.73 -0.05
N GLN A 305 6.49 5.60 0.09
CA GLN A 305 6.70 6.99 0.49
C GLN A 305 5.85 7.35 1.71
N ASP A 306 6.53 7.72 2.79
CA ASP A 306 5.94 8.12 4.06
C ASP A 306 6.23 9.61 4.28
N ARG A 307 5.27 10.45 3.91
CA ARG A 307 5.44 11.90 3.79
C ARG A 307 6.66 12.24 2.91
N GLN A 308 7.63 13.05 3.36
CA GLN A 308 8.80 13.40 2.55
C GLN A 308 9.89 12.32 2.47
N GLU A 309 9.65 11.10 2.95
CA GLU A 309 10.66 10.03 3.00
C GLU A 309 10.29 8.88 2.07
N ILE A 310 11.14 8.62 1.08
CA ILE A 310 11.02 7.44 0.22
C ILE A 310 11.90 6.32 0.77
N TYR A 311 11.38 5.10 0.72
CA TYR A 311 12.07 3.88 1.08
C TYR A 311 11.93 2.84 -0.04
N ILE A 312 12.92 1.97 -0.15
CA ILE A 312 12.87 0.78 -1.00
C ILE A 312 12.97 -0.43 -0.08
N SER A 313 12.04 -1.38 -0.17
CA SER A 313 12.07 -2.62 0.61
C SER A 313 12.23 -3.83 -0.31
N LEU A 314 13.19 -4.72 0.00
CA LEU A 314 13.44 -5.99 -0.69
C LEU A 314 13.01 -7.17 0.19
N ALA A 315 12.23 -8.08 -0.38
CA ALA A 315 11.83 -9.33 0.27
C ALA A 315 12.78 -10.48 -0.10
N GLU A 316 13.44 -11.05 0.91
CA GLU A 316 14.27 -12.25 0.81
C GLU A 316 13.56 -13.45 1.46
N TYR A 317 13.49 -14.56 0.74
CA TYR A 317 12.84 -15.78 1.21
C TYR A 317 13.46 -17.01 0.53
N ASN A 318 13.28 -18.18 1.14
CA ASN A 318 13.76 -19.45 0.62
C ASN A 318 12.60 -20.41 0.29
N ALA A 319 12.93 -21.58 -0.25
CA ALA A 319 11.95 -22.61 -0.60
C ALA A 319 11.17 -23.13 0.62
N ASP A 320 11.79 -23.16 1.80
CA ASP A 320 11.12 -23.57 3.04
C ASP A 320 10.02 -22.56 3.44
N TYR A 321 10.27 -21.25 3.27
CA TYR A 321 9.26 -20.22 3.49
C TYR A 321 8.07 -20.35 2.54
N ILE A 322 8.33 -20.61 1.26
CA ILE A 322 7.26 -20.84 0.28
C ILE A 322 6.45 -22.09 0.62
N THR A 323 7.13 -23.18 1.01
CA THR A 323 6.48 -24.41 1.46
C THR A 323 5.58 -24.14 2.67
N TYR A 324 6.08 -23.37 3.63
CA TYR A 324 5.31 -22.92 4.79
C TYR A 324 4.06 -22.12 4.40
N LEU A 325 4.18 -21.13 3.51
CA LEU A 325 3.02 -20.34 3.06
C LEU A 325 1.98 -21.16 2.30
N LEU A 326 2.40 -22.20 1.56
CA LEU A 326 1.49 -23.01 0.74
C LEU A 326 0.79 -24.12 1.55
N THR A 327 1.47 -24.69 2.54
CA THR A 327 1.04 -25.94 3.20
C THR A 327 0.90 -25.83 4.71
N GLY A 328 1.50 -24.82 5.34
CA GLY A 328 1.65 -24.71 6.79
C GLY A 328 2.76 -25.59 7.35
N GLU A 329 3.48 -26.34 6.52
CA GLU A 329 4.59 -27.17 6.98
C GLU A 329 5.78 -26.32 7.43
N VAL A 330 6.27 -26.59 8.63
CA VAL A 330 7.40 -25.87 9.22
C VAL A 330 8.65 -26.73 9.05
N ARG A 331 9.54 -26.32 8.15
CA ARG A 331 10.87 -26.90 7.95
C ARG A 331 11.95 -25.85 8.16
N ASN A 332 13.03 -26.23 8.84
CA ASN A 332 14.17 -25.34 9.13
C ASN A 332 13.69 -23.99 9.73
N ASN A 333 14.09 -22.88 9.12
CA ASN A 333 13.69 -21.52 9.50
C ASN A 333 12.94 -20.87 8.34
N PRO A 334 11.63 -21.14 8.17
CA PRO A 334 10.84 -20.61 7.07
C PRO A 334 10.43 -19.17 7.39
N PHE A 335 11.29 -18.20 7.04
CA PHE A 335 11.04 -16.77 7.25
C PHE A 335 11.15 -15.97 5.96
N LEU A 336 10.31 -14.95 5.88
CA LEU A 336 10.50 -13.80 4.99
C LEU A 336 11.31 -12.75 5.73
N VAL A 337 12.38 -12.26 5.11
CA VAL A 337 13.14 -11.12 5.60
C VAL A 337 12.87 -9.93 4.70
N MET A 338 12.20 -8.92 5.25
CA MET A 338 12.00 -7.62 4.61
C MET A 338 13.19 -6.72 4.94
N ARG A 339 13.96 -6.32 3.93
CA ARG A 339 15.07 -5.38 4.07
C ARG A 339 14.66 -4.01 3.57
N GLN A 340 14.54 -3.06 4.47
CA GLN A 340 14.20 -1.68 4.17
C GLN A 340 15.47 -0.85 3.99
N PHE A 341 15.52 -0.03 2.95
CA PHE A 341 16.59 0.92 2.65
C PHE A 341 16.02 2.34 2.58
N GLY A 342 16.77 3.31 3.08
CA GLY A 342 16.40 4.72 3.12
C GLY A 342 16.59 5.33 4.51
N PRO A 343 15.92 6.45 4.83
CA PRO A 343 15.07 7.23 3.93
C PRO A 343 15.86 8.05 2.90
N TRP A 344 15.32 8.19 1.69
CA TRP A 344 15.66 9.29 0.78
C TRP A 344 14.66 10.43 0.97
N ASN A 345 15.14 11.60 1.37
CA ASN A 345 14.27 12.75 1.64
C ASN A 345 13.95 13.51 0.34
N THR A 346 12.66 13.67 0.01
CA THR A 346 12.18 14.32 -1.22
C THR A 346 12.43 15.83 -1.28
N ASN A 347 12.87 16.43 -0.18
CA ASN A 347 13.34 17.82 -0.11
C ASN A 347 14.86 17.96 -0.22
N SER A 348 15.60 16.85 -0.31
CA SER A 348 17.05 16.85 -0.50
C SER A 348 17.41 16.63 -1.96
N SER A 349 18.05 17.63 -2.58
CA SER A 349 18.54 17.53 -3.96
C SER A 349 19.52 16.36 -4.11
N GLY A 350 20.43 16.17 -3.15
CA GLY A 350 21.38 15.06 -3.15
C GLY A 350 20.69 13.69 -3.07
N ALA A 351 19.69 13.54 -2.19
CA ALA A 351 18.96 12.28 -2.05
C ALA A 351 18.18 11.95 -3.33
N MET A 352 17.52 12.93 -3.94
CA MET A 352 16.78 12.71 -5.18
C MET A 352 17.68 12.50 -6.40
N ALA A 353 18.85 13.13 -6.43
CA ALA A 353 19.87 12.91 -7.47
C ALA A 353 20.48 11.50 -7.38
N GLU A 354 20.57 10.93 -6.18
CA GLU A 354 20.96 9.53 -5.96
C GLU A 354 19.82 8.57 -6.33
N LEU A 355 18.61 8.83 -5.81
CA LEU A 355 17.46 7.93 -5.93
C LEU A 355 16.90 7.83 -7.35
N GLY A 356 16.83 8.93 -8.10
CA GLY A 356 16.25 8.95 -9.45
C GLY A 356 16.87 7.90 -10.39
N PRO A 357 18.20 7.88 -10.56
CA PRO A 357 18.87 6.84 -11.34
C PRO A 357 18.67 5.42 -10.79
N ILE A 358 18.58 5.25 -9.47
CA ILE A 358 18.32 3.93 -8.86
C ILE A 358 16.93 3.41 -9.27
N LEU A 359 15.89 4.24 -9.17
CA LEU A 359 14.52 3.84 -9.52
C LEU A 359 14.36 3.58 -11.03
N LEU A 360 15.02 4.38 -11.88
CA LEU A 360 15.04 4.09 -13.32
C LEU A 360 15.80 2.80 -13.62
N ALA A 361 16.94 2.55 -12.96
CA ALA A 361 17.68 1.30 -13.11
C ALA A 361 16.88 0.08 -12.66
N LEU A 362 16.10 0.19 -11.58
CA LEU A 362 15.15 -0.85 -11.16
C LEU A 362 14.06 -1.09 -12.20
N THR A 363 13.55 -0.02 -12.81
CA THR A 363 12.53 -0.12 -13.85
C THR A 363 13.08 -0.82 -15.11
N LEU A 364 14.29 -0.46 -15.53
CA LEU A 364 14.98 -1.13 -16.64
C LEU A 364 15.24 -2.61 -16.33
N TYR A 365 15.75 -2.91 -15.12
CA TYR A 365 15.98 -4.28 -14.70
C TYR A 365 14.70 -5.13 -14.73
N ALA A 366 13.56 -4.53 -14.42
CA ALA A 366 12.25 -5.18 -14.41
C ALA A 366 11.74 -5.62 -15.78
N GLU A 367 12.31 -5.14 -16.88
CA GLU A 367 11.99 -5.61 -18.23
C GLU A 367 12.55 -7.02 -18.52
N HIS A 368 13.49 -7.50 -17.70
CA HIS A 368 14.28 -8.69 -17.98
C HIS A 368 13.91 -9.92 -17.16
N TYR A 369 12.88 -9.86 -16.31
CA TYR A 369 12.47 -10.99 -15.46
C TYR A 369 10.98 -11.26 -15.42
#